data_AF-A0A814MRM4-F1
#
_entry.id   AF-A0A814MRM4-F1
#
_cell.length_a   1.000
_cell.length_b   1.000
_cell.length_c   1.000
_cell.angle_alpha   90.00
_cell.angle_beta   90.00
_cell.angle_gamma   90.00
#
_symmetry.space_group_name_H-M   'P 1'
#
loop_
_entity.id
_entity.type
_entity.pdbx_description
1 polymer ?
#
loop_
_entity_poly.entity_id
_entity_poly.type
_entity_poly.pdbx_seq_one_letter_code
_entity_poly.pdbx_strand_id
1 'polypeptide(L)'
;EVTVAEIKRAYRELSKKHHPDRGGDPEQFKEISKAYKTLTDEEAKNNWKQYGNPDGRGVTHFGIALPKWLVDHKNSVFVLLAYAGIFMIVLPVIVCVWWQKSARYAGDHILIETAQLYYILLGRTPNMIIKRALMILGSSMEFEKTRNPAIIECPSDNTELPKLIKDLPDVQEKTKERPFQFPYSLKARALLHSHLQRKFTANNVPLRSMISFRNVFFMLYSVCLI
;
A
#
# COMPACT_ATOMS: atom_id res chain seq x y z
N GLU A 1 54.45 32.83 23.97
CA GLU A 1 54.03 31.42 24.10
C GLU A 1 54.14 31.03 25.57
N VAL A 2 53.15 30.31 26.12
CA VAL A 2 53.21 29.86 27.52
C VAL A 2 54.21 28.71 27.63
N THR A 3 55.10 28.77 28.61
CA THR A 3 56.14 27.76 28.80
C THR A 3 55.58 26.51 29.51
N VAL A 4 56.20 25.34 29.27
CA VAL A 4 55.79 24.07 29.93
C VAL A 4 55.85 24.16 31.45
N ALA A 5 56.76 24.98 31.99
CA ALA A 5 56.89 25.22 33.43
C ALA A 5 55.66 25.95 34.01
N GLU A 6 55.10 26.93 33.28
CA GLU A 6 53.88 27.65 33.67
C GLU A 6 52.64 26.75 33.60
N ILE A 7 52.54 25.92 32.56
CA ILE A 7 51.47 24.92 32.41
C ILE A 7 51.50 23.92 33.58
N LYS A 8 52.69 23.46 33.96
CA LYS A 8 52.88 22.55 35.11
C LYS A 8 52.56 23.20 36.45
N ARG A 9 52.85 24.50 36.61
CA ARG A 9 52.48 25.25 37.81
C ARG A 9 50.96 25.41 37.92
N ALA A 10 50.30 25.86 36.86
CA ALA A 10 48.85 26.01 36.81
C ALA A 10 48.13 24.66 37.04
N TYR A 11 48.62 23.58 36.44
CA TYR A 11 48.10 22.24 36.68
C TYR A 11 48.19 21.83 38.16
N ARG A 12 49.32 22.09 38.83
CA ARG A 12 49.50 21.76 40.26
C ARG A 12 48.56 22.53 41.17
N GLU A 13 48.27 23.79 40.86
CA GLU A 13 47.35 24.62 41.64
C GLU A 13 45.89 24.16 41.45
N LEU A 14 45.47 23.94 40.21
CA LEU A 14 44.13 23.47 39.87
C LEU A 14 43.89 22.02 40.34
N SER A 15 44.87 21.13 40.20
CA SER A 15 44.78 19.74 40.66
C SER A 15 44.59 19.64 42.17
N LYS A 16 45.20 20.53 42.95
CA LYS A 16 45.03 20.57 44.41
C LYS A 16 43.64 21.04 44.82
N LYS A 17 43.04 21.94 44.03
CA LYS A 17 41.71 22.52 44.28
C LYS A 17 40.58 21.55 43.89
N HIS A 18 40.74 20.83 42.79
CA HIS A 18 39.72 19.92 42.26
C HIS A 18 40.03 18.43 42.56
N HIS A 19 40.93 18.14 43.52
CA HIS A 19 41.25 16.76 43.86
C HIS A 19 40.03 16.03 44.46
N PRO A 20 39.71 14.80 44.01
CA PRO A 20 38.54 14.06 44.51
C PRO A 20 38.61 13.80 46.03
N ASP A 21 39.78 13.47 46.56
CA ASP A 21 39.98 13.25 48.01
C ASP A 21 39.80 14.52 48.87
N ARG A 22 39.74 15.71 48.26
CA ARG A 22 39.57 17.00 48.95
C ARG A 22 38.19 17.62 48.74
N GLY A 23 37.24 16.84 48.21
CA GLY A 23 35.87 17.29 47.95
C GLY A 23 35.69 18.02 46.61
N GLY A 24 36.64 17.90 45.68
CA GLY A 24 36.52 18.42 44.32
C GLY A 24 35.73 17.49 43.39
N ASP A 25 35.26 18.05 42.27
CA ASP A 25 34.52 17.30 41.25
C ASP A 25 35.47 16.38 40.44
N PRO A 26 35.26 15.05 40.45
CA PRO A 26 36.08 14.11 39.70
C PRO A 26 36.01 14.31 38.18
N GLU A 27 34.94 14.91 37.64
CA GLU A 27 34.83 15.19 36.20
C GLU A 27 35.75 16.35 35.81
N GLN A 28 35.71 17.45 36.56
CA GLN A 28 36.61 18.60 36.36
C GLN A 28 38.08 18.20 36.51
N PHE A 29 38.41 17.33 37.48
CA PHE A 29 39.77 16.83 37.62
C PHE A 29 40.25 16.07 36.37
N LYS A 30 39.39 15.21 35.80
CA LYS A 30 39.69 14.48 34.55
C LYS A 30 39.90 15.42 33.38
N GLU A 31 39.10 16.48 33.25
CA GLU A 31 39.26 17.49 32.20
C GLU A 31 40.58 18.26 32.35
N ILE A 32 40.92 18.68 33.57
CA ILE A 32 42.18 19.37 33.87
C ILE A 32 43.38 18.45 33.56
N SER A 33 43.32 17.18 33.93
CA SER A 33 44.34 16.19 33.58
C SER A 33 44.41 15.93 32.08
N LYS A 34 43.27 15.89 31.37
CA LYS A 34 43.23 15.74 29.91
C LYS A 34 43.89 16.95 29.26
N ALA A 35 43.49 18.18 29.62
CA ALA A 35 44.05 19.43 29.12
C ALA A 35 45.56 19.58 29.41
N TYR A 36 46.02 19.17 30.59
CA TYR A 36 47.45 19.15 30.88
C TYR A 36 48.23 18.21 29.94
N LYS A 37 47.68 17.01 29.69
CA LYS A 37 48.28 16.06 28.73
C LYS A 37 48.27 16.61 27.30
N THR A 38 47.16 17.24 26.87
CA THR A 38 47.05 17.82 25.52
C THR A 38 48.05 18.96 25.29
N LEU A 39 48.34 19.75 26.31
CA LEU A 39 49.24 20.92 26.19
C LEU A 39 50.72 20.57 26.39
N THR A 40 51.02 19.45 27.05
CA THR A 40 52.40 19.01 27.34
C THR A 40 52.98 18.15 26.23
N ASP A 41 52.15 17.37 25.54
CA ASP A 41 52.55 16.52 24.43
C ASP A 41 52.37 17.24 23.09
N GLU A 42 53.44 17.35 22.31
CA GLU A 42 53.43 18.06 21.03
C GLU A 42 52.54 17.35 19.98
N GLU A 43 52.42 16.02 20.03
CA GLU A 43 51.54 15.27 19.14
C GLU A 43 50.07 15.53 19.47
N ALA A 44 49.69 15.42 20.74
CA ALA A 44 48.33 15.70 21.21
C ALA A 44 47.91 17.17 20.99
N LYS A 45 48.86 18.11 21.13
CA LYS A 45 48.66 19.53 20.87
C LYS A 45 48.42 19.82 19.39
N ASN A 46 49.17 19.17 18.50
CA ASN A 46 48.96 19.28 17.07
C ASN A 46 47.61 18.64 16.66
N ASN A 47 47.28 17.48 17.23
CA ASN A 47 45.98 16.82 17.03
C ASN A 47 44.81 17.69 17.50
N TRP A 48 44.94 18.36 18.64
CA TRP A 48 43.94 19.32 19.12
C TRP A 48 43.76 20.50 18.17
N LYS A 49 44.87 21.07 17.66
CA LYS A 49 44.84 22.17 16.68
C LYS A 49 44.21 21.77 15.35
N GLN A 50 44.44 20.52 14.90
CA GLN A 50 43.96 20.05 13.60
C GLN A 50 42.55 19.45 13.63
N TYR A 51 42.18 18.76 14.71
CA TYR A 51 40.95 17.97 14.80
C TYR A 51 40.02 18.37 15.97
N GLY A 52 40.44 19.30 16.83
CA GLY A 52 39.65 19.73 18.00
C GLY A 52 39.55 18.68 19.12
N ASN A 53 40.37 17.61 19.07
CA ASN A 53 40.43 16.55 20.08
C ASN A 53 41.88 16.04 20.20
N PRO A 54 42.43 15.80 21.42
CA PRO A 54 43.84 15.42 21.54
C PRO A 54 44.14 14.00 21.08
N ASP A 55 43.11 13.16 21.02
CA ASP A 55 43.20 11.76 20.59
C ASP A 55 43.24 11.63 19.04
N GLY A 56 43.26 12.77 18.32
CA GLY A 56 43.26 12.82 16.86
C GLY A 56 41.85 12.74 16.25
N ARG A 57 41.80 12.38 14.96
CA ARG A 57 40.56 12.24 14.20
C ARG A 57 39.73 11.11 14.82
N GLY A 58 38.68 11.45 15.57
CA GLY A 58 37.77 10.48 16.17
C GLY A 58 37.13 9.63 15.08
N VAL A 59 37.63 8.41 14.88
CA VAL A 59 37.04 7.48 13.93
C VAL A 59 35.70 7.08 14.51
N THR A 60 34.61 7.64 13.97
CA THR A 60 33.26 7.26 14.37
C THR A 60 33.02 5.82 13.94
N HIS A 61 33.22 4.88 14.87
CA HIS A 61 32.85 3.49 14.65
C HIS A 61 31.32 3.39 14.60
N PHE A 62 30.76 3.47 13.39
CA PHE A 62 29.36 3.19 13.14
C PHE A 62 29.13 1.69 13.30
N GLY A 63 28.85 1.28 14.54
CA GLY A 63 28.30 -0.04 14.81
C GLY A 63 26.90 -0.11 14.23
N ILE A 64 26.70 -0.92 13.20
CA ILE A 64 25.36 -1.25 12.73
C ILE A 64 24.67 -2.03 13.87
N ALA A 65 23.54 -1.53 14.38
CA ALA A 65 22.81 -2.11 15.52
C ALA A 65 22.07 -3.43 15.17
N LEU A 66 22.61 -4.20 14.21
CA LEU A 66 22.07 -5.50 13.85
C LEU A 66 22.52 -6.54 14.88
N PRO A 67 21.63 -7.47 15.25
CA PRO A 67 21.98 -8.51 16.19
C PRO A 67 23.08 -9.40 15.62
N LYS A 68 24.09 -9.70 16.44
CA LYS A 68 25.31 -10.42 16.02
C LYS A 68 25.03 -11.78 15.35
N TRP A 69 23.93 -12.45 15.69
CA TRP A 69 23.56 -13.75 15.11
C TRP A 69 23.15 -13.68 13.64
N LEU A 70 22.71 -12.52 13.13
CA LEU A 70 22.34 -12.33 11.74
C LEU A 70 23.57 -12.14 10.83
N VAL A 71 24.69 -11.67 11.40
CA VAL A 71 25.92 -11.30 10.68
C VAL A 71 27.07 -12.29 10.96
N ASP A 72 26.86 -13.28 11.83
CA ASP A 72 27.90 -14.25 12.19
C ASP A 72 28.32 -15.11 10.98
N HIS A 73 29.64 -15.31 10.82
CA HIS A 73 30.25 -15.99 9.67
C HIS A 73 29.80 -17.44 9.50
N LYS A 74 29.34 -18.08 10.59
CA LYS A 74 28.87 -19.47 10.57
C LYS A 74 27.57 -19.65 9.77
N ASN A 75 26.67 -18.66 9.84
CA ASN A 75 25.34 -18.75 9.24
C ASN A 75 25.10 -17.72 8.12
N SER A 76 26.05 -16.81 7.89
CA SER A 76 25.90 -15.73 6.90
C SER A 76 25.58 -16.24 5.49
N VAL A 77 26.13 -17.39 5.08
CA VAL A 77 25.84 -18.03 3.79
C VAL A 77 24.38 -18.49 3.70
N PHE A 78 23.85 -19.11 4.75
CA PHE A 78 22.45 -19.54 4.79
C PHE A 78 21.49 -18.35 4.79
N VAL A 79 21.79 -17.30 5.56
CA VAL A 79 20.99 -16.06 5.60
C VAL A 79 20.99 -15.39 4.23
N LEU A 80 22.14 -15.31 3.56
CA LEU A 80 22.26 -14.73 2.22
C LEU A 80 21.48 -15.53 1.18
N LEU A 81 21.56 -16.85 1.20
CA LEU A 81 20.80 -17.72 0.29
C LEU A 81 19.29 -17.63 0.54
N ALA A 82 18.87 -17.57 1.80
CA ALA A 82 17.46 -17.38 2.15
C ALA A 82 16.95 -16.02 1.64
N TYR A 83 17.72 -14.95 1.82
CA TYR A 83 17.37 -13.63 1.30
C TYR A 83 17.30 -13.62 -0.23
N ALA A 84 18.27 -14.22 -0.90
CA ALA A 84 18.28 -14.35 -2.36
C ALA A 84 17.08 -15.18 -2.87
N GLY A 85 16.75 -16.29 -2.19
CA GLY A 85 15.59 -17.11 -2.52
C GLY A 85 14.27 -16.36 -2.33
N ILE A 86 14.11 -15.62 -1.23
CA ILE A 86 12.95 -14.77 -1.00
C ILE A 86 12.83 -13.71 -2.10
N PHE A 87 13.92 -13.04 -2.44
CA PHE A 87 13.87 -12.01 -3.48
C PHE A 87 13.61 -12.58 -4.88
N MET A 88 14.15 -13.75 -5.21
CA MET A 88 13.95 -14.39 -6.52
C MET A 88 12.60 -15.09 -6.67
N ILE A 89 11.94 -15.48 -5.58
CA ILE A 89 10.67 -16.21 -5.63
C ILE A 89 9.52 -15.33 -5.16
N VAL A 90 9.61 -14.78 -3.94
CA VAL A 90 8.50 -14.05 -3.30
C VAL A 90 8.21 -12.75 -4.05
N LEU A 91 9.24 -11.99 -4.43
CA LEU A 91 9.02 -10.73 -5.14
C LEU A 91 8.39 -10.96 -6.53
N PRO A 92 8.89 -11.87 -7.39
CA PRO A 92 8.23 -12.19 -8.66
C PRO A 92 6.82 -12.75 -8.50
N VAL A 93 6.55 -13.58 -7.48
CA VAL A 93 5.18 -14.09 -7.23
C VAL A 93 4.24 -12.95 -6.84
N ILE A 94 4.66 -12.06 -5.94
CA ILE A 94 3.84 -10.91 -5.52
C ILE A 94 3.57 -9.99 -6.72
N VAL A 95 4.61 -9.63 -7.48
CA VAL A 95 4.48 -8.79 -8.67
C VAL A 95 3.60 -9.48 -9.72
N CYS A 96 3.75 -10.78 -9.93
CA CYS A 96 2.94 -11.55 -10.88
C CYS A 96 1.46 -11.56 -10.46
N VAL A 97 1.15 -11.88 -9.19
CA VAL A 97 -0.22 -11.88 -8.68
C VAL A 97 -0.84 -10.49 -8.74
N TRP A 98 -0.09 -9.45 -8.35
CA TRP A 98 -0.54 -8.06 -8.43
C TRP A 98 -0.78 -7.64 -9.88
N TRP A 99 0.15 -7.93 -10.79
CA TRP A 99 0.03 -7.62 -12.20
C TRP A 99 -1.16 -8.34 -12.83
N GLN A 100 -1.31 -9.64 -12.58
CA GLN A 100 -2.47 -10.42 -13.04
C GLN A 100 -3.79 -9.87 -12.51
N LYS A 101 -3.81 -9.35 -11.28
CA LYS A 101 -5.00 -8.71 -10.69
C LYS A 101 -5.26 -7.34 -11.30
N SER A 102 -4.21 -6.55 -11.54
CA SER A 102 -4.31 -5.20 -12.11
C SER A 102 -4.65 -5.22 -13.60
N ALA A 103 -4.08 -6.14 -14.36
CA ALA A 103 -4.26 -6.27 -15.81
C ALA A 103 -5.68 -6.69 -16.23
N ARG A 104 -6.56 -7.06 -15.28
CA ARG A 104 -7.97 -7.39 -15.55
C ARG A 104 -8.87 -6.16 -15.72
N TYR A 105 -8.42 -4.99 -15.25
CA TYR A 105 -9.19 -3.76 -15.28
C TYR A 105 -8.63 -2.80 -16.32
N ALA A 106 -9.53 -2.18 -17.09
CA ALA A 106 -9.22 -1.02 -17.91
C ALA A 106 -9.03 0.23 -17.03
N GLY A 107 -8.51 1.33 -17.60
CA GLY A 107 -8.18 2.56 -16.87
C GLY A 107 -9.28 3.11 -15.96
N ASP A 108 -10.56 2.87 -16.29
CA ASP A 108 -11.72 3.34 -15.53
C ASP A 108 -12.27 2.32 -14.51
N HIS A 109 -11.44 1.36 -14.06
CA HIS A 109 -11.86 0.25 -13.17
C HIS A 109 -12.96 -0.67 -13.74
N ILE A 110 -13.19 -0.62 -15.06
CA ILE A 110 -14.13 -1.49 -15.76
C ILE A 110 -13.41 -2.77 -16.14
N LEU A 111 -14.08 -3.92 -16.00
CA LEU A 111 -13.50 -5.20 -16.40
C LEU A 111 -13.31 -5.22 -17.93
N ILE A 112 -12.12 -5.60 -18.41
CA ILE A 112 -11.81 -5.60 -19.85
C ILE A 112 -12.80 -6.46 -20.65
N GLU A 113 -13.24 -7.59 -20.08
CA GLU A 113 -14.25 -8.47 -20.70
C GLU A 113 -15.61 -7.75 -20.88
N THR A 114 -16.02 -6.92 -19.92
CA THR A 114 -17.24 -6.10 -20.04
C THR A 114 -17.10 -5.09 -21.17
N ALA A 115 -15.94 -4.43 -21.27
CA ALA A 115 -15.67 -3.45 -22.33
C ALA A 115 -15.67 -4.11 -23.72
N GLN A 116 -15.04 -5.27 -23.86
CA GLN A 116 -15.06 -6.06 -25.11
C GLN A 116 -16.47 -6.48 -25.50
N LEU A 117 -17.27 -6.93 -24.52
CA LEU A 117 -18.66 -7.28 -24.74
C LEU A 117 -19.48 -6.08 -25.25
N TYR A 118 -19.30 -4.90 -24.63
CA TYR A 118 -19.98 -3.69 -25.05
C TYR A 118 -19.60 -3.27 -26.46
N TYR A 119 -18.31 -3.31 -26.80
CA TYR A 119 -17.83 -3.01 -28.13
C TYR A 119 -18.51 -3.89 -29.20
N ILE A 120 -18.60 -5.20 -28.94
CA ILE A 120 -19.26 -6.16 -29.85
C ILE A 120 -20.76 -5.89 -29.95
N LEU A 121 -21.44 -5.67 -28.82
CA LEU A 121 -22.91 -5.51 -28.78
C LEU A 121 -23.36 -4.18 -29.37
N LEU A 122 -22.65 -3.08 -29.08
CA LEU A 122 -22.94 -1.75 -29.62
C LEU A 122 -22.61 -1.69 -31.11
N GLY A 123 -21.46 -2.23 -31.54
CA GLY A 123 -21.08 -2.28 -32.96
C GLY A 123 -22.07 -3.07 -33.83
N ARG A 124 -22.74 -4.08 -33.26
CA ARG A 124 -23.76 -4.86 -33.96
C ARG A 124 -25.10 -4.14 -34.13
N THR A 125 -25.40 -3.15 -33.28
CA THR A 125 -26.66 -2.37 -33.36
C THR A 125 -26.43 -0.88 -33.14
N PRO A 126 -26.15 -0.11 -34.22
CA PRO A 126 -25.84 1.32 -34.11
C PRO A 126 -27.05 2.19 -33.71
N ASN A 127 -28.29 1.77 -34.07
CA ASN A 127 -29.51 2.46 -33.67
C ASN A 127 -30.16 1.73 -32.49
N MET A 128 -29.92 2.22 -31.28
CA MET A 128 -30.34 1.53 -30.05
C MET A 128 -31.48 2.26 -29.32
N ILE A 129 -32.57 1.53 -29.07
CA ILE A 129 -33.66 1.95 -28.18
C ILE A 129 -33.19 1.80 -26.72
N ILE A 130 -33.64 2.70 -25.82
CA ILE A 130 -33.29 2.69 -24.38
C ILE A 130 -33.47 1.30 -23.75
N LYS A 131 -34.51 0.56 -24.11
CA LYS A 131 -34.75 -0.81 -23.63
C LYS A 131 -33.58 -1.75 -23.94
N ARG A 132 -33.02 -1.69 -25.14
CA ARG A 132 -31.85 -2.48 -25.56
C ARG A 132 -30.58 -1.99 -24.87
N ALA A 133 -30.44 -0.69 -24.63
CA ALA A 133 -29.34 -0.13 -23.85
C ALA A 133 -29.30 -0.71 -22.43
N LEU A 134 -30.46 -0.75 -21.76
CA LEU A 134 -30.59 -1.36 -20.42
C LEU A 134 -30.32 -2.86 -20.45
N MET A 135 -30.65 -3.54 -21.55
CA MET A 135 -30.36 -4.96 -21.72
C MET A 135 -28.86 -5.23 -21.85
N ILE A 136 -28.14 -4.40 -22.60
CA ILE A 136 -26.67 -4.45 -22.73
C ILE A 136 -26.00 -4.09 -21.41
N LEU A 137 -26.45 -3.04 -20.72
CA LEU A 137 -25.92 -2.69 -19.41
C LEU A 137 -26.15 -3.81 -18.40
N GLY A 138 -27.33 -4.42 -18.40
CA GLY A 138 -27.57 -5.55 -17.51
C GLY A 138 -26.78 -6.81 -17.88
N SER A 139 -26.06 -6.86 -19.00
CA SER A 139 -25.20 -7.99 -19.33
C SER A 139 -23.72 -7.80 -18.97
N SER A 140 -23.38 -6.74 -18.22
CA SER A 140 -22.00 -6.56 -17.74
C SER A 140 -21.52 -7.78 -16.98
N MET A 141 -20.31 -8.22 -17.31
CA MET A 141 -19.65 -9.33 -16.62
C MET A 141 -19.27 -8.97 -15.17
N GLU A 142 -19.29 -7.68 -14.85
CA GLU A 142 -19.11 -7.17 -13.48
C GLU A 142 -20.21 -7.60 -12.51
N PHE A 143 -21.40 -7.94 -13.00
CA PHE A 143 -22.51 -8.41 -12.17
C PHE A 143 -22.45 -9.91 -11.87
N GLU A 144 -21.46 -10.62 -12.41
CA GLU A 144 -21.28 -12.05 -12.18
C GLU A 144 -20.27 -12.29 -11.05
N LYS A 145 -20.70 -13.08 -10.05
CA LYS A 145 -19.90 -13.40 -8.84
C LYS A 145 -18.55 -14.05 -9.15
N THR A 146 -18.46 -14.81 -10.23
CA THR A 146 -17.21 -15.47 -10.67
C THR A 146 -16.13 -14.47 -11.06
N ARG A 147 -16.50 -13.33 -11.66
CA ARG A 147 -15.57 -12.25 -12.05
C ARG A 147 -15.44 -11.18 -10.97
N ASN A 148 -16.49 -10.96 -10.17
CA ASN A 148 -16.51 -9.97 -9.11
C ASN A 148 -16.89 -10.58 -7.74
N PRO A 149 -15.91 -10.89 -6.87
CA PRO A 149 -16.17 -11.46 -5.56
C PRO A 149 -16.84 -10.48 -4.58
N ALA A 150 -16.94 -9.18 -4.91
CA ALA A 150 -17.69 -8.23 -4.08
C ALA A 150 -19.21 -8.44 -4.15
N ILE A 151 -19.67 -9.30 -5.08
CA ILE A 151 -21.09 -9.59 -5.25
C ILE A 151 -21.56 -10.65 -4.26
N ILE A 152 -22.55 -10.27 -3.47
CA ILE A 152 -23.21 -11.12 -2.50
C ILE A 152 -24.52 -11.62 -3.11
N GLU A 153 -24.66 -12.94 -3.24
CA GLU A 153 -25.91 -13.60 -3.63
C GLU A 153 -26.72 -13.92 -2.38
N CYS A 154 -27.88 -13.30 -2.24
CA CYS A 154 -28.75 -13.53 -1.09
C CYS A 154 -29.77 -14.63 -1.44
N PRO A 155 -30.02 -15.61 -0.56
CA PRO A 155 -31.03 -16.65 -0.81
C PRO A 155 -32.44 -16.09 -1.04
N SER A 156 -32.75 -14.92 -0.46
CA SER A 156 -34.02 -14.21 -0.65
C SER A 156 -34.30 -13.81 -2.10
N ASP A 157 -33.24 -13.60 -2.89
CA ASP A 157 -33.33 -13.19 -4.30
C ASP A 157 -34.13 -14.20 -5.13
N ASN A 158 -34.06 -15.49 -4.80
CA ASN A 158 -34.80 -16.54 -5.50
C ASN A 158 -36.32 -16.40 -5.37
N THR A 159 -36.79 -15.72 -4.32
CA THR A 159 -38.23 -15.57 -4.04
C THR A 159 -38.78 -14.20 -4.47
N GLU A 160 -37.96 -13.15 -4.38
CA GLU A 160 -38.37 -11.79 -4.66
C GLU A 160 -38.15 -11.40 -6.12
N LEU A 161 -37.05 -11.84 -6.72
CA LEU A 161 -36.73 -11.52 -8.11
C LEU A 161 -37.82 -11.98 -9.09
N PRO A 162 -38.42 -13.19 -8.97
CA PRO A 162 -39.52 -13.57 -9.85
C PRO A 162 -40.78 -12.72 -9.68
N LYS A 163 -41.05 -12.21 -8.47
CA LYS A 163 -42.18 -11.30 -8.22
C LYS A 163 -41.93 -9.96 -8.91
N LEU A 164 -40.73 -9.40 -8.73
CA LEU A 164 -40.32 -8.16 -9.38
C LEU A 164 -40.35 -8.27 -10.91
N ILE A 165 -39.89 -9.39 -11.47
CA ILE A 165 -39.91 -9.60 -12.92
C ILE A 165 -41.36 -9.66 -13.44
N LYS A 166 -42.30 -10.24 -12.69
CA LYS A 166 -43.73 -10.24 -13.06
C LYS A 166 -44.29 -8.81 -13.16
N ASP A 167 -43.86 -7.92 -12.29
CA ASP A 167 -44.30 -6.51 -12.25
C ASP A 167 -43.65 -5.63 -13.34
N LEU A 168 -42.61 -6.14 -14.02
CA LEU A 168 -41.83 -5.43 -15.04
C LEU A 168 -42.02 -6.07 -16.42
N PRO A 169 -43.05 -5.66 -17.20
CA PRO A 169 -43.36 -6.26 -18.50
C PRO A 169 -42.21 -6.09 -19.52
N ASP A 170 -41.45 -4.99 -19.43
CA ASP A 170 -40.31 -4.73 -20.32
C ASP A 170 -39.14 -5.71 -20.14
N VAL A 171 -38.97 -6.27 -18.94
CA VAL A 171 -37.86 -7.18 -18.61
C VAL A 171 -38.14 -8.61 -19.06
N GLN A 172 -39.40 -8.99 -19.23
CA GLN A 172 -39.84 -10.35 -19.59
C GLN A 172 -39.61 -10.71 -21.06
N GLU A 173 -39.10 -9.78 -21.87
CA GLU A 173 -38.82 -10.05 -23.28
C GLU A 173 -37.82 -11.21 -23.38
N LYS A 174 -38.28 -12.34 -23.95
CA LYS A 174 -37.54 -13.60 -24.00
C LYS A 174 -36.33 -13.48 -24.93
N THR A 175 -35.25 -12.90 -24.43
CA THR A 175 -33.97 -12.83 -25.15
C THR A 175 -33.26 -14.18 -25.00
N LYS A 176 -33.29 -15.00 -26.05
CA LYS A 176 -32.53 -16.26 -26.10
C LYS A 176 -31.05 -16.06 -26.45
N GLU A 177 -30.67 -14.84 -26.80
CA GLU A 177 -29.29 -14.48 -27.15
C GLU A 177 -28.41 -14.43 -25.90
N ARG A 178 -27.22 -15.04 -25.97
CA ARG A 178 -26.17 -14.87 -24.98
C ARG A 178 -25.54 -13.49 -25.17
N PRO A 179 -25.20 -12.75 -24.10
CA PRO A 179 -25.22 -13.11 -22.67
C PRO A 179 -26.52 -12.83 -21.91
N PHE A 180 -27.57 -12.31 -22.56
CA PHE A 180 -28.77 -11.79 -21.87
C PHE A 180 -29.54 -12.86 -21.08
N GLN A 181 -29.48 -14.12 -21.51
CA GLN A 181 -30.16 -15.23 -20.82
C GLN A 181 -29.58 -15.58 -19.44
N PHE A 182 -28.40 -15.09 -19.06
CA PHE A 182 -27.77 -15.47 -17.79
C PHE A 182 -28.53 -14.93 -16.58
N PRO A 183 -28.56 -15.67 -15.45
CA PRO A 183 -29.32 -15.28 -14.26
C PRO A 183 -28.82 -13.97 -13.63
N TYR A 184 -27.50 -13.74 -13.62
CA TYR A 184 -26.94 -12.46 -13.17
C TYR A 184 -27.43 -11.30 -14.04
N SER A 185 -27.57 -11.53 -15.36
CA SER A 185 -27.98 -10.50 -16.29
C SER A 185 -29.47 -10.18 -16.16
N LEU A 186 -30.30 -11.19 -16.00
CA LEU A 186 -31.72 -11.00 -15.71
C LEU A 186 -31.93 -10.24 -14.40
N LYS A 187 -31.16 -10.59 -13.36
CA LYS A 187 -31.18 -9.88 -12.08
C LYS A 187 -30.77 -8.41 -12.25
N ALA A 188 -29.61 -8.14 -12.85
CA ALA A 188 -29.12 -6.79 -13.07
C ALA A 188 -30.14 -5.94 -13.86
N ARG A 189 -30.73 -6.48 -14.94
CA ARG A 189 -31.77 -5.81 -15.72
C ARG A 189 -33.01 -5.48 -14.87
N ALA A 190 -33.55 -6.46 -14.15
CA ALA A 190 -34.72 -6.23 -13.30
C ALA A 190 -34.47 -5.13 -12.26
N LEU A 191 -33.29 -5.10 -11.67
CA LEU A 191 -32.87 -4.09 -10.71
C LEU A 191 -32.68 -2.70 -11.33
N LEU A 192 -32.05 -2.62 -12.51
CA LEU A 192 -31.91 -1.37 -13.23
C LEU A 192 -33.28 -0.79 -13.61
N HIS A 193 -34.19 -1.63 -14.11
CA HIS A 193 -35.55 -1.22 -14.45
C HIS A 193 -36.35 -0.77 -13.22
N SER A 194 -36.28 -1.49 -12.10
CA SER A 194 -36.98 -1.08 -10.87
C SER A 194 -36.45 0.26 -10.35
N HIS A 195 -35.13 0.47 -10.43
CA HIS A 195 -34.50 1.72 -10.04
C HIS A 195 -34.93 2.89 -10.92
N LEU A 196 -34.92 2.71 -12.25
CA LEU A 196 -35.33 3.76 -13.20
C LEU A 196 -36.81 4.12 -13.06
N GLN A 197 -37.67 3.14 -12.77
CA GLN A 197 -39.09 3.37 -12.49
C GLN A 197 -39.36 3.90 -11.07
N ARG A 198 -38.32 4.09 -10.24
CA ARG A 198 -38.42 4.47 -8.83
C ARG A 198 -39.35 3.56 -8.01
N LYS A 199 -39.54 2.32 -8.46
CA LYS A 199 -40.29 1.28 -7.73
C LYS A 199 -39.34 0.66 -6.70
N PHE A 200 -38.99 1.43 -5.68
CA PHE A 200 -38.22 0.94 -4.54
C PHE A 200 -39.18 0.19 -3.62
N THR A 201 -39.05 -1.13 -3.52
CA THR A 201 -39.84 -1.92 -2.59
C THR A 201 -39.47 -1.50 -1.16
N ALA A 202 -40.41 -0.87 -0.47
CA ALA A 202 -40.21 -0.30 0.87
C ALA A 202 -39.88 -1.35 1.95
N ASN A 203 -40.06 -2.64 1.66
CA ASN A 203 -39.84 -3.72 2.61
C ASN A 203 -38.92 -4.78 2.01
N ASN A 204 -37.75 -4.95 2.66
CA ASN A 204 -36.83 -6.09 2.61
C ASN A 204 -36.13 -6.38 1.28
N VAL A 205 -34.82 -6.08 1.27
CA VAL A 205 -33.67 -6.90 0.82
C VAL A 205 -32.49 -5.94 0.62
N PRO A 206 -31.23 -6.35 0.87
CA PRO A 206 -30.04 -5.52 0.67
C PRO A 206 -29.75 -5.28 -0.81
N LEU A 207 -30.73 -4.77 -1.56
CA LEU A 207 -30.64 -4.26 -2.93
C LEU A 207 -29.60 -3.13 -3.04
N ARG A 208 -29.28 -2.50 -1.91
CA ARG A 208 -28.27 -1.45 -1.78
C ARG A 208 -26.84 -1.99 -1.79
N SER A 209 -26.60 -3.26 -1.44
CA SER A 209 -25.23 -3.83 -1.39
C SER A 209 -24.78 -4.40 -2.74
N MET A 210 -25.72 -4.79 -3.61
CA MET A 210 -25.40 -5.35 -4.93
C MET A 210 -25.20 -4.26 -5.98
N ILE A 211 -25.92 -3.15 -5.85
CA ILE A 211 -25.79 -2.00 -6.73
C ILE A 211 -24.84 -1.00 -6.06
N SER A 212 -23.53 -1.24 -6.20
CA SER A 212 -22.59 -0.12 -6.11
C SER A 212 -22.88 0.79 -7.31
N PHE A 213 -23.89 1.66 -7.16
CA PHE A 213 -24.36 2.62 -8.17
C PHE A 213 -23.22 3.49 -8.73
N ARG A 214 -22.11 3.58 -7.99
CA ARG A 214 -20.88 4.20 -8.45
C ARG A 214 -20.45 3.64 -9.80
N ASN A 215 -20.41 2.32 -9.97
CA ASN A 215 -19.97 1.71 -11.23
C ASN A 215 -21.04 1.80 -12.34
N VAL A 216 -22.33 1.77 -12.00
CA VAL A 216 -23.42 1.85 -13.00
C VAL A 216 -23.45 3.22 -13.68
N PHE A 217 -23.22 4.30 -12.92
CA PHE A 217 -23.17 5.66 -13.47
C PHE A 217 -21.93 5.87 -14.36
N PHE A 218 -20.78 5.31 -13.95
CA PHE A 218 -19.58 5.27 -14.79
C PHE A 218 -19.78 4.41 -16.06
N MET A 219 -20.47 3.27 -15.97
CA MET A 219 -20.79 2.45 -17.14
C MET A 219 -21.73 3.15 -18.11
N LEU A 220 -22.75 3.86 -17.62
CA LEU A 220 -23.62 4.70 -18.46
C LEU A 220 -22.82 5.80 -19.17
N TYR A 221 -21.86 6.41 -18.47
CA TYR A 221 -20.95 7.40 -19.05
C TYR A 221 -20.05 6.79 -20.13
N SER A 222 -19.46 5.61 -19.89
CA SER A 222 -18.67 4.89 -20.91
C SER A 222 -19.51 4.44 -22.10
N VAL A 223 -20.78 4.04 -21.91
CA VAL A 223 -21.68 3.71 -23.02
C VAL A 223 -22.09 4.95 -23.83
N CYS A 224 -22.12 6.14 -23.22
CA CYS A 224 -22.33 7.39 -23.94
C CYS A 224 -21.08 7.94 -24.65
N LEU A 225 -19.88 7.53 -24.23
CA LEU A 225 -18.61 7.97 -24.81
C LEU A 225 -18.07 7.06 -25.92
N ILE A 226 -18.59 5.83 -26.03
CA ILE A 226 -18.32 4.88 -27.13
C ILE A 226 -19.36 5.10 -28.22
#